data_AF-A0A6P0V2C1-F1
#
_entry.id   AF-A0A6P0V2C1-F1
#
_cell.length_a   1.000
_cell.length_b   1.000
_cell.length_c   1.000
_cell.angle_alpha   90.00
_cell.angle_beta   90.00
_cell.angle_gamma   90.00
#
_symmetry.space_group_name_H-M   'P 1'
#
loop_
_entity.id
_entity.type
_entity.pdbx_description
1 polymer ?
#
loop_
_entity_poly.entity_id
_entity_poly.type
_entity_poly.pdbx_seq_one_letter_code
_entity_poly.pdbx_strand_id
1 'polypeptide(L)'
;MNYHPQRFIRAIAALMIPSYALLSCTSSYANAPDSAKVANIIGPNDLNVRRGGQLEPVGINTVLRKGQQLFMSGSNRTFAQLDFYNRSNQHMRIAVQTSTKNKQSTLYYFPCTVLNGDSVIIEWLIEKTTRRGCEQGIRIRAGERLSSNTQLPKLSQTYTIAALKQIFLGQASRSRFQNYCTVLADSGVGWLGVKSSGDPCKEPLQQCQATGGINCAAVTVDNWGISEENLTAVMACADNQEFKAKGAGSKMKEVATTLWEESEAQGATFCALRVVGAKDVIASPLPSGEETVVEVRNTDVCPTIYVDSGAITARSAKIPEGISVKKGEKYIYCEEDGEDKIETFDTNNESIELQVFRASERGYQICDREQASGGQEGDRRTIQLTKTQGKLRISYDMLDVPDRLQVVYEGRNLIDTDFVSGRNTLSVPFKGNSGQVEVIVTGNKEISTTEWNYTLYCPL
;
A
#
# COMPACT_ATOMS: atom_id res chain seq x y z
N MET A 1 -75.83 -10.57 -40.04
CA MET A 1 -74.59 -9.88 -40.46
C MET A 1 -74.19 -8.96 -39.30
N ASN A 2 -73.29 -9.40 -38.41
CA ASN A 2 -71.83 -9.22 -38.50
C ASN A 2 -71.47 -7.72 -38.57
N TYR A 3 -70.72 -7.07 -37.67
CA TYR A 3 -69.60 -7.53 -36.84
C TYR A 3 -69.36 -6.57 -35.64
N HIS A 4 -68.92 -7.08 -34.48
CA HIS A 4 -68.44 -6.30 -33.31
C HIS A 4 -66.90 -6.12 -33.37
N PRO A 5 -66.33 -4.93 -33.13
CA PRO A 5 -64.91 -4.80 -32.80
C PRO A 5 -64.72 -4.21 -31.39
N GLN A 6 -64.82 -5.08 -30.38
CA GLN A 6 -64.22 -4.87 -29.06
C GLN A 6 -63.34 -6.08 -28.77
N ARG A 7 -62.06 -6.00 -29.17
CA ARG A 7 -60.93 -6.86 -28.77
C ARG A 7 -59.77 -6.59 -29.72
N PHE A 8 -58.96 -5.56 -29.49
CA PHE A 8 -57.59 -5.49 -30.04
C PHE A 8 -56.72 -4.38 -29.44
N ILE A 9 -56.81 -4.11 -28.12
CA ILE A 9 -55.85 -3.22 -27.44
C ILE A 9 -55.51 -3.79 -26.06
N ARG A 10 -54.85 -4.96 -25.99
CA ARG A 10 -54.19 -5.48 -24.75
C ARG A 10 -53.03 -6.46 -25.05
N ALA A 11 -52.22 -6.23 -26.08
CA ALA A 11 -51.15 -7.18 -26.42
C ALA A 11 -49.79 -6.59 -26.83
N ILE A 12 -49.51 -5.31 -26.55
CA ILE A 12 -48.18 -4.72 -26.79
C ILE A 12 -47.79 -3.79 -25.63
N ALA A 13 -47.63 -4.34 -24.43
CA ALA A 13 -47.07 -3.62 -23.28
C ALA A 13 -46.21 -4.52 -22.38
N ALA A 14 -45.80 -5.70 -22.85
CA ALA A 14 -45.05 -6.68 -22.06
C ALA A 14 -43.68 -7.06 -22.66
N LEU A 15 -43.21 -6.36 -23.71
CA LEU A 15 -41.98 -6.72 -24.44
C LEU A 15 -41.09 -5.50 -24.73
N MET A 16 -41.06 -4.56 -23.79
CA MET A 16 -40.02 -3.53 -23.70
C MET A 16 -39.45 -3.57 -22.28
N ILE A 17 -38.88 -4.72 -21.90
CA ILE A 17 -37.84 -4.70 -20.86
C ILE A 17 -36.72 -3.84 -21.46
N PRO A 18 -36.31 -2.73 -20.81
CA PRO A 18 -35.22 -1.94 -21.33
C PRO A 18 -33.98 -2.82 -21.39
N SER A 19 -33.54 -3.17 -22.60
CA SER A 19 -32.28 -3.88 -22.88
C SER A 19 -31.04 -3.13 -22.35
N TYR A 20 -31.23 -1.96 -21.75
CA TYR A 20 -30.22 -1.15 -21.09
C TYR A 20 -29.80 -1.66 -19.71
N ALA A 21 -30.57 -2.55 -19.05
CA ALA A 21 -30.19 -3.09 -17.74
C ALA A 21 -29.21 -4.28 -17.81
N LEU A 22 -29.05 -4.92 -18.97
CA LEU A 22 -28.21 -6.13 -19.12
C LEU A 22 -26.77 -5.84 -19.58
N LEU A 23 -26.42 -4.59 -19.90
CA LEU A 23 -25.10 -4.24 -20.44
C LEU A 23 -24.12 -3.65 -19.40
N SER A 24 -24.52 -3.49 -18.13
CA SER A 24 -23.65 -2.96 -17.07
C SER A 24 -22.98 -4.01 -16.18
N CYS A 25 -23.29 -5.30 -16.33
CA CYS A 25 -22.76 -6.35 -15.45
C CYS A 25 -21.61 -7.17 -16.05
N THR A 26 -20.92 -6.67 -17.09
CA THR A 26 -19.55 -7.15 -17.36
C THR A 26 -18.60 -6.46 -16.38
N SER A 27 -18.78 -6.72 -15.08
CA SER A 27 -17.82 -6.35 -14.05
C SER A 27 -16.52 -7.07 -14.37
N SER A 28 -15.64 -6.38 -15.09
CA SER A 28 -14.34 -6.92 -15.45
C SER A 28 -13.59 -7.25 -14.17
N TYR A 29 -13.48 -8.55 -13.91
CA TYR A 29 -12.89 -9.13 -12.72
C TYR A 29 -11.54 -8.50 -12.41
N ALA A 30 -11.37 -8.07 -11.17
CA ALA A 30 -10.10 -7.60 -10.70
C ALA A 30 -9.14 -8.77 -10.49
N ASN A 31 -7.89 -8.57 -10.89
CA ASN A 31 -6.83 -9.53 -10.61
C ASN A 31 -6.16 -9.10 -9.31
N ALA A 32 -6.15 -9.97 -8.30
CA ALA A 32 -5.19 -9.83 -7.21
C ALA A 32 -3.76 -9.77 -7.82
N PRO A 33 -2.88 -8.89 -7.34
CA PRO A 33 -1.49 -8.88 -7.80
C PRO A 33 -0.87 -10.27 -7.65
N ASP A 34 -0.13 -10.69 -8.68
CA ASP A 34 0.60 -11.96 -8.64
C ASP A 34 1.97 -11.79 -7.96
N SER A 35 2.56 -10.61 -8.15
CA SER A 35 3.79 -10.22 -7.47
C SER A 35 3.85 -8.72 -7.18
N ALA A 36 4.73 -8.35 -6.24
CA ALA A 36 5.22 -6.99 -6.07
C ALA A 36 6.74 -7.00 -6.24
N LYS A 37 7.31 -5.93 -6.81
CA LYS A 37 8.76 -5.77 -6.92
C LYS A 37 9.19 -4.54 -6.15
N VAL A 38 10.34 -4.65 -5.49
CA VAL A 38 10.98 -3.50 -4.87
C VAL A 38 11.54 -2.60 -5.97
N ALA A 39 10.87 -1.48 -6.21
CA ALA A 39 11.22 -0.53 -7.26
C ALA A 39 12.32 0.44 -6.81
N ASN A 40 12.27 0.84 -5.54
CA ASN A 40 13.22 1.80 -4.99
C ASN A 40 13.53 1.52 -3.51
N ILE A 41 14.76 1.83 -3.10
CA ILE A 41 15.22 1.80 -1.71
C ILE A 41 15.98 3.10 -1.46
N ILE A 42 15.62 3.81 -0.39
CA ILE A 42 16.30 5.06 0.04
C ILE A 42 16.65 4.92 1.52
N GLY A 43 17.87 5.33 1.88
CA GLY A 43 18.43 5.12 3.22
C GLY A 43 19.22 3.80 3.32
N PRO A 44 19.55 3.36 4.54
CA PRO A 44 20.30 2.12 4.73
C PRO A 44 19.45 0.93 4.28
N ASN A 45 20.06 0.00 3.54
CA ASN A 45 19.37 -1.19 3.08
C ASN A 45 19.25 -2.24 4.19
N ASP A 46 18.32 -2.03 5.13
CA ASP A 46 18.02 -2.94 6.25
C ASP A 46 16.73 -3.76 6.03
N LEU A 47 16.35 -3.90 4.75
CA LEU A 47 15.17 -4.62 4.29
C LEU A 47 15.43 -6.13 4.21
N ASN A 48 14.48 -6.91 4.68
CA ASN A 48 14.50 -8.37 4.56
C ASN A 48 13.17 -8.90 4.02
N VAL A 49 13.21 -9.92 3.17
CA VAL A 49 12.02 -10.66 2.74
C VAL A 49 11.96 -11.97 3.51
N ARG A 50 10.80 -12.27 4.09
CA ARG A 50 10.54 -13.54 4.74
C ARG A 50 9.92 -14.51 3.74
N ARG A 51 10.60 -15.63 3.51
CA ARG A 51 10.14 -16.74 2.66
C ARG A 51 10.02 -17.98 3.52
N GLY A 52 8.80 -18.20 4.04
CA GLY A 52 8.57 -19.23 5.06
C GLY A 52 9.31 -18.93 6.36
N GLY A 53 10.32 -19.75 6.69
CA GLY A 53 11.12 -19.61 7.91
C GLY A 53 12.38 -18.75 7.76
N GLN A 54 12.78 -18.41 6.53
CA GLN A 54 14.04 -17.73 6.24
C GLN A 54 13.84 -16.24 6.00
N LEU A 55 14.80 -15.43 6.46
CA LEU A 55 14.93 -14.01 6.14
C LEU A 55 16.06 -13.84 5.13
N GLU A 56 15.79 -13.16 4.03
CA GLU A 56 16.74 -12.89 2.96
C GLU A 56 16.89 -11.37 2.79
N PRO A 57 18.10 -10.84 2.56
CA PRO A 57 18.29 -9.42 2.27
C PRO A 57 17.57 -9.04 0.97
N VAL A 58 17.08 -7.81 0.94
CA VAL A 58 16.29 -7.28 -0.19
C VAL A 58 17.11 -6.26 -0.96
N GLY A 59 17.05 -6.32 -2.28
CA GLY A 59 17.54 -5.28 -3.18
C GLY A 59 16.46 -4.80 -4.15
N ILE A 60 16.81 -3.83 -4.99
CA ILE A 60 15.97 -3.40 -6.12
C ILE A 60 15.66 -4.62 -7.01
N ASN A 61 14.45 -4.70 -7.53
CA ASN A 61 13.88 -5.82 -8.28
C ASN A 61 13.62 -7.11 -7.49
N THR A 62 13.80 -7.11 -6.17
CA THR A 62 13.40 -8.27 -5.34
C THR A 62 11.90 -8.48 -5.48
N VAL A 63 11.51 -9.71 -5.86
CA VAL A 63 10.12 -10.09 -6.08
C VAL A 63 9.52 -10.67 -4.80
N LEU A 64 8.39 -10.09 -4.39
CA LEU A 64 7.47 -10.63 -3.40
C LEU A 64 6.34 -11.38 -4.09
N ARG A 65 6.05 -12.58 -3.60
CA ARG A 65 4.94 -13.44 -4.04
C ARG A 65 3.94 -13.66 -2.91
N LYS A 66 2.76 -14.23 -3.25
CA LYS A 66 1.71 -14.58 -2.29
C LYS A 66 2.26 -15.28 -1.04
N GLY A 67 1.94 -14.73 0.14
CA GLY A 67 2.36 -15.26 1.43
C GLY A 67 3.78 -14.87 1.89
N GLN A 68 4.53 -14.10 1.09
CA GLN A 68 5.81 -13.52 1.50
C GLN A 68 5.61 -12.19 2.22
N GLN A 69 6.57 -11.83 3.07
CA GLN A 69 6.52 -10.59 3.84
C GLN A 69 7.76 -9.75 3.58
N LEU A 70 7.62 -8.45 3.33
CA LEU A 70 8.73 -7.50 3.44
C LEU A 70 8.80 -7.02 4.90
N PHE A 71 10.00 -7.07 5.48
CA PHE A 71 10.30 -6.59 6.82
C PHE A 71 11.27 -5.42 6.72
N MET A 72 10.89 -4.31 7.34
CA MET A 72 11.73 -3.11 7.48
C MET A 72 12.05 -2.91 8.95
N SER A 73 13.33 -2.90 9.32
CA SER A 73 13.70 -2.63 10.71
C SER A 73 13.54 -1.14 11.02
N GLY A 74 12.75 -0.80 12.03
CA GLY A 74 12.49 0.59 12.46
C GLY A 74 13.71 1.40 12.94
N SER A 75 14.93 0.86 12.83
CA SER A 75 16.13 1.51 13.37
C SER A 75 16.57 2.73 12.57
N ASN A 76 16.23 2.80 11.29
CA ASN A 76 16.69 3.85 10.39
C ASN A 76 15.56 4.33 9.49
N ARG A 77 15.64 5.56 8.97
CA ARG A 77 14.71 6.05 7.94
C ARG A 77 15.01 5.39 6.61
N THR A 78 14.47 4.19 6.42
CA THR A 78 14.48 3.46 5.16
C THR A 78 13.15 3.67 4.47
N PHE A 79 13.18 3.97 3.18
CA PHE A 79 12.00 3.98 2.31
C PHE A 79 12.11 2.81 1.36
N ALA A 80 11.01 2.08 1.19
CA ALA A 80 10.90 1.02 0.21
C ALA A 80 9.64 1.27 -0.62
N GLN A 81 9.80 1.33 -1.94
CA GLN A 81 8.68 1.38 -2.88
C GLN A 81 8.46 0.00 -3.49
N LEU A 82 7.20 -0.43 -3.49
CA LEU A 82 6.72 -1.67 -4.07
C LEU A 82 5.79 -1.38 -5.23
N ASP A 83 6.14 -1.91 -6.40
CA ASP A 83 5.33 -1.84 -7.61
C ASP A 83 4.64 -3.19 -7.85
N PHE A 84 3.35 -3.18 -8.21
CA PHE A 84 2.54 -4.40 -8.32
C PHE A 84 2.44 -4.88 -9.77
N TYR A 85 2.45 -6.20 -9.96
CA TYR A 85 2.43 -6.83 -11.28
C TYR A 85 1.42 -7.98 -11.34
N ASN A 86 0.77 -8.13 -12.50
CA ASN A 86 -0.14 -9.24 -12.76
C ASN A 86 0.62 -10.53 -13.15
N ARG A 87 -0.12 -11.62 -13.41
CA ARG A 87 0.45 -12.92 -13.83
C ARG A 87 1.27 -12.85 -15.13
N SER A 88 0.93 -11.93 -16.01
CA SER A 88 1.68 -11.65 -17.26
C SER A 88 2.88 -10.72 -17.04
N ASN A 89 3.23 -10.43 -15.78
CA ASN A 89 4.31 -9.53 -15.39
C ASN A 89 4.11 -8.09 -15.92
N GLN A 90 2.88 -7.68 -16.19
CA GLN A 90 2.54 -6.30 -16.56
C GLN A 90 2.30 -5.48 -15.29
N HIS A 91 2.84 -4.26 -15.27
CA HIS A 91 2.66 -3.33 -14.15
C HIS A 91 1.17 -3.01 -13.96
N MET A 92 0.70 -3.13 -12.72
CA MET A 92 -0.70 -2.92 -12.37
C MET A 92 -1.00 -1.46 -11.98
N ARG A 93 -0.02 -0.57 -12.16
CA ARG A 93 -0.17 0.87 -11.92
C ARG A 93 -0.61 1.17 -10.48
N ILE A 94 -0.06 0.39 -9.55
CA ILE A 94 -0.21 0.56 -8.12
C ILE A 94 1.19 0.57 -7.55
N ALA A 95 1.45 1.53 -6.67
CA ALA A 95 2.66 1.62 -5.91
C ALA A 95 2.33 1.75 -4.42
N VAL A 96 3.14 1.12 -3.58
CA VAL A 96 3.11 1.31 -2.13
C VAL A 96 4.49 1.70 -1.68
N GLN A 97 4.63 2.87 -1.07
CA GLN A 97 5.86 3.27 -0.40
C GLN A 97 5.67 3.19 1.11
N THR A 98 6.56 2.48 1.79
CA THR A 98 6.58 2.41 3.25
C THR A 98 7.82 3.11 3.79
N SER A 99 7.69 3.72 4.97
CA SER A 99 8.80 4.37 5.66
C SER A 99 8.83 3.99 7.15
N THR A 100 10.04 3.91 7.70
CA THR A 100 10.30 3.68 9.13
C THR A 100 10.83 4.96 9.77
N LYS A 101 9.94 5.76 10.35
CA LYS A 101 10.30 7.02 11.02
C LYS A 101 10.74 6.80 12.48
N ASN A 102 10.20 5.78 13.10
CA ASN A 102 10.31 5.42 14.50
C ASN A 102 10.89 4.02 14.62
N LYS A 103 11.20 3.59 15.85
CA LYS A 103 11.73 2.25 16.17
C LYS A 103 10.76 1.09 15.86
N GLN A 104 9.63 1.35 15.22
CA GLN A 104 8.64 0.33 14.86
C GLN A 104 9.00 -0.33 13.53
N SER A 105 8.95 -1.65 13.50
CA SER A 105 9.18 -2.41 12.27
C SER A 105 7.92 -2.42 11.40
N THR A 106 8.05 -2.01 10.14
CA THR A 106 6.97 -2.16 9.16
C THR A 106 7.00 -3.56 8.56
N LEU A 107 5.82 -4.18 8.46
CA LEU A 107 5.64 -5.46 7.79
C LEU A 107 4.65 -5.31 6.63
N TYR A 108 5.12 -5.54 5.41
CA TYR A 108 4.26 -5.65 4.24
C TYR A 108 3.92 -7.11 3.99
N TYR A 109 2.63 -7.47 4.06
CA TYR A 109 2.11 -8.79 3.72
C TYR A 109 1.52 -8.75 2.31
N PHE A 110 2.22 -9.40 1.37
CA PHE A 110 1.77 -9.45 0.00
C PHE A 110 0.54 -10.38 -0.15
N PRO A 111 -0.54 -9.95 -0.86
CA PRO A 111 -0.54 -8.86 -1.84
C PRO A 111 -0.99 -7.48 -1.38
N CYS A 112 -1.75 -7.31 -0.30
CA CYS A 112 -2.52 -6.06 -0.06
C CYS A 112 -2.67 -5.66 1.41
N THR A 113 -1.74 -6.08 2.28
CA THR A 113 -1.85 -5.81 3.73
C THR A 113 -0.58 -5.18 4.27
N VAL A 114 -0.71 -4.09 5.02
CA VAL A 114 0.40 -3.42 5.71
C VAL A 114 0.14 -3.41 7.20
N LEU A 115 1.11 -3.88 7.98
CA LEU A 115 1.07 -3.91 9.44
C LEU A 115 2.16 -3.02 10.03
N ASN A 116 1.86 -2.36 11.16
CA ASN A 116 2.83 -1.73 12.06
C ASN A 116 3.78 -0.72 11.38
N GLY A 117 3.27 0.13 10.49
CA GLY A 117 4.08 1.13 9.76
C GLY A 117 3.95 2.54 10.31
N ASP A 118 5.00 3.35 10.32
CA ASP A 118 4.85 4.74 10.77
C ASP A 118 4.09 5.58 9.75
N SER A 119 4.51 5.47 8.50
CA SER A 119 3.83 6.08 7.36
C SER A 119 3.87 5.16 6.15
N VAL A 120 2.72 5.04 5.49
CA VAL A 120 2.50 4.26 4.28
C VAL A 120 1.86 5.17 3.25
N ILE A 121 2.49 5.31 2.09
CA ILE A 121 1.90 5.98 0.94
C ILE A 121 1.42 4.91 -0.02
N ILE A 122 0.20 5.08 -0.50
CA ILE A 122 -0.41 4.20 -1.48
C ILE A 122 -0.85 5.06 -2.65
N GLU A 123 -0.43 4.66 -3.83
CA GLU A 123 -0.83 5.28 -5.08
C GLU A 123 -1.55 4.27 -5.95
N TRP A 124 -2.68 4.71 -6.51
CA TRP A 124 -3.36 4.05 -7.61
C TRP A 124 -3.42 5.00 -8.81
N LEU A 125 -2.74 4.62 -9.88
CA LEU A 125 -2.85 5.28 -11.19
C LEU A 125 -3.98 4.60 -11.96
N ILE A 126 -5.22 5.02 -11.68
CA ILE A 126 -6.44 4.37 -12.19
C ILE A 126 -6.81 4.94 -13.55
N GLU A 127 -6.69 4.13 -14.61
CA GLU A 127 -7.45 4.37 -15.85
C GLU A 127 -8.92 4.01 -15.62
N LYS A 128 -9.84 4.48 -16.49
CA LYS A 128 -11.29 4.17 -16.45
C LYS A 128 -11.67 2.67 -16.43
N THR A 129 -10.70 1.78 -16.36
CA THR A 129 -10.87 0.33 -16.23
C THR A 129 -11.31 -0.06 -14.82
N THR A 130 -12.12 -1.11 -14.72
CA THR A 130 -12.51 -1.70 -13.42
C THR A 130 -11.41 -2.60 -12.83
N ARG A 131 -10.30 -2.82 -13.54
CA ARG A 131 -9.24 -3.77 -13.15
C ARG A 131 -8.27 -3.10 -12.19
N ARG A 132 -8.47 -3.31 -10.90
CA ARG A 132 -7.61 -2.77 -9.84
C ARG A 132 -6.80 -3.90 -9.21
N GLY A 133 -5.50 -3.71 -9.01
CA GLY A 133 -4.80 -4.51 -8.01
C GLY A 133 -5.31 -4.12 -6.62
N CYS A 134 -5.42 -5.10 -5.73
CA CYS A 134 -6.03 -4.91 -4.41
C CYS A 134 -7.43 -4.28 -4.51
N GLU A 135 -8.32 -4.91 -5.28
CA GLU A 135 -9.68 -4.38 -5.56
C GLU A 135 -10.44 -3.95 -4.32
N GLN A 136 -10.39 -4.78 -3.28
CA GLN A 136 -11.05 -4.53 -2.01
C GLN A 136 -10.36 -3.42 -1.21
N GLY A 137 -9.26 -2.87 -1.70
CA GLY A 137 -8.38 -1.90 -1.06
C GLY A 137 -7.12 -2.52 -0.48
N ILE A 138 -6.24 -1.66 0.04
CA ILE A 138 -5.13 -2.07 0.88
C ILE A 138 -5.59 -2.04 2.34
N ARG A 139 -5.42 -3.17 3.02
CA ARG A 139 -5.69 -3.30 4.45
C ARG A 139 -4.52 -2.71 5.23
N ILE A 140 -4.81 -1.72 6.06
CA ILE A 140 -3.91 -1.18 7.07
C ILE A 140 -4.38 -1.71 8.41
N ARG A 141 -3.49 -2.39 9.14
CA ARG A 141 -3.75 -2.82 10.51
C ARG A 141 -2.98 -1.95 11.49
N ALA A 142 -3.69 -1.39 12.47
CA ALA A 142 -3.07 -0.63 13.53
C ALA A 142 -2.14 -1.53 14.38
N GLY A 143 -0.98 -1.00 14.76
CA GLY A 143 -0.03 -1.69 15.61
C GLY A 143 -0.50 -1.82 17.05
N GLU A 144 0.14 -2.71 17.80
CA GLU A 144 -0.07 -2.77 19.24
C GLU A 144 0.76 -1.69 19.93
N ARG A 145 0.12 -0.92 20.80
CA ARG A 145 0.77 0.07 21.66
C ARG A 145 1.82 -0.64 22.51
N LEU A 146 3.09 -0.56 22.12
CA LEU A 146 4.19 -1.01 22.96
C LEU A 146 4.17 -0.14 24.23
N SER A 147 3.82 -0.74 25.37
CA SER A 147 3.87 -0.01 26.64
C SER A 147 5.29 0.53 26.83
N SER A 148 5.40 1.82 27.16
CA SER A 148 6.67 2.56 27.24
C SER A 148 7.69 1.99 28.24
N ASN A 149 7.30 1.03 29.09
CA ASN A 149 8.16 0.42 30.12
C ASN A 149 8.71 -0.96 29.76
N THR A 150 8.28 -1.55 28.64
CA THR A 150 8.84 -2.81 28.16
C THR A 150 9.96 -2.49 27.17
N GLN A 151 11.22 -2.66 27.59
CA GLN A 151 12.36 -2.73 26.68
C GLN A 151 11.97 -3.62 25.49
N LEU A 152 12.06 -3.08 24.27
CA LEU A 152 11.90 -3.83 23.03
C LEU A 152 12.64 -5.17 23.19
N PRO A 153 11.94 -6.31 23.31
CA PRO A 153 12.62 -7.58 23.21
C PRO A 153 13.29 -7.58 21.84
N LYS A 154 14.62 -7.83 21.81
CA LYS A 154 15.37 -8.01 20.56
C LYS A 154 14.50 -8.87 19.64
N LEU A 155 14.07 -8.33 18.49
CA LEU A 155 12.99 -8.92 17.68
C LEU A 155 13.31 -10.34 17.16
N SER A 156 14.57 -10.78 17.23
CA SER A 156 14.94 -12.18 17.02
C SER A 156 14.39 -13.15 18.07
N GLN A 157 13.95 -12.64 19.24
CA GLN A 157 13.48 -13.41 20.39
C GLN A 157 11.97 -13.38 20.58
N THR A 158 11.21 -12.36 20.15
CA THR A 158 9.76 -12.32 20.47
C THR A 158 8.90 -13.19 19.55
N TYR A 159 9.31 -13.37 18.29
CA TYR A 159 8.67 -14.38 17.41
C TYR A 159 9.14 -15.81 17.70
N THR A 160 10.29 -15.99 18.35
CA THR A 160 10.79 -17.31 18.76
C THR A 160 10.39 -17.69 20.19
N ILE A 161 10.15 -16.78 21.13
CA ILE A 161 9.79 -17.14 22.53
C ILE A 161 8.32 -17.57 22.64
N ALA A 162 7.40 -16.99 21.87
CA ALA A 162 6.07 -17.56 21.71
C ALA A 162 6.09 -18.94 21.02
N ALA A 163 7.17 -19.24 20.27
CA ALA A 163 7.40 -20.57 19.69
C ALA A 163 8.11 -21.53 20.67
N LEU A 164 9.04 -21.05 21.51
CA LEU A 164 9.84 -21.89 22.42
C LEU A 164 9.04 -22.41 23.62
N LYS A 165 8.08 -21.66 24.15
CA LYS A 165 7.15 -22.22 25.15
C LYS A 165 6.22 -23.32 24.59
N GLN A 166 6.08 -23.43 23.27
CA GLN A 166 5.27 -24.46 22.62
C GLN A 166 6.09 -25.59 21.99
N ILE A 167 7.41 -25.47 21.85
CA ILE A 167 8.29 -26.56 21.41
C ILE A 167 8.28 -27.74 22.39
N PHE A 168 7.91 -27.54 23.66
CA PHE A 168 7.78 -28.62 24.64
C PHE A 168 6.43 -29.36 24.63
N LEU A 169 5.49 -28.99 23.76
CA LEU A 169 4.25 -29.73 23.55
C LEU A 169 4.13 -30.04 22.05
N GLY A 170 4.40 -31.29 21.68
CA GLY A 170 4.41 -31.78 20.29
C GLY A 170 3.05 -31.77 19.57
N GLN A 171 2.39 -30.62 19.52
CA GLN A 171 1.19 -30.38 18.72
C GLN A 171 1.59 -29.65 17.44
N ALA A 172 1.17 -30.19 16.30
CA ALA A 172 1.34 -29.61 14.97
C ALA A 172 1.19 -28.09 15.00
N SER A 173 2.17 -27.38 14.42
CA SER A 173 2.18 -25.93 14.22
C SER A 173 0.82 -25.42 13.74
N ARG A 174 -0.08 -25.06 14.66
CA ARG A 174 -1.40 -24.52 14.34
C ARG A 174 -1.15 -23.16 13.72
N SER A 175 -1.49 -23.01 12.44
CA SER A 175 -1.43 -21.72 11.77
C SER A 175 -2.19 -20.70 12.61
N ARG A 176 -1.54 -19.58 12.95
CA ARG A 176 -2.15 -18.47 13.69
C ARG A 176 -3.17 -17.69 12.85
N PHE A 177 -3.27 -18.03 11.56
CA PHE A 177 -4.12 -17.37 10.61
C PHE A 177 -4.98 -18.39 9.86
N GLN A 178 -6.19 -17.98 9.51
CA GLN A 178 -6.98 -18.64 8.48
C GLN A 178 -6.90 -17.77 7.24
N ASN A 179 -6.58 -18.40 6.11
CA ASN A 179 -6.56 -17.74 4.81
C ASN A 179 -7.88 -18.04 4.11
N TYR A 180 -8.42 -17.08 3.39
CA TYR A 180 -9.62 -17.27 2.60
C TYR A 180 -9.45 -16.74 1.19
N CYS A 181 -10.31 -17.23 0.31
CA CYS A 181 -10.38 -16.81 -1.06
C CYS A 181 -11.82 -16.87 -1.54
N THR A 182 -12.27 -15.83 -2.23
CA THR A 182 -13.48 -15.92 -3.05
C THR A 182 -13.11 -15.89 -4.50
N VAL A 183 -13.72 -16.80 -5.25
CA VAL A 183 -13.56 -16.93 -6.70
C VAL A 183 -14.91 -16.69 -7.33
N LEU A 184 -14.94 -15.92 -8.42
CA LEU A 184 -16.13 -15.69 -9.22
C LEU A 184 -15.90 -16.14 -10.66
N ALA A 185 -16.96 -16.66 -11.27
CA ALA A 185 -17.05 -16.91 -12.70
C ALA A 185 -17.76 -15.74 -13.41
N ASP A 186 -17.54 -15.61 -14.72
CA ASP A 186 -18.28 -14.71 -15.64
C ASP A 186 -19.80 -14.86 -15.54
N SER A 187 -20.28 -16.05 -15.17
CA SER A 187 -21.70 -16.37 -14.98
C SER A 187 -22.30 -15.80 -13.69
N GLY A 188 -21.48 -15.28 -12.77
CA GLY A 188 -21.89 -14.77 -11.46
C GLY A 188 -21.99 -15.78 -10.35
N VAL A 189 -21.74 -17.06 -10.66
CA VAL A 189 -21.54 -18.08 -9.65
C VAL A 189 -20.21 -17.83 -8.93
N GLY A 190 -20.21 -18.00 -7.61
CA GLY A 190 -19.03 -17.83 -6.77
C GLY A 190 -18.66 -19.10 -6.01
N TRP A 191 -17.45 -19.12 -5.47
CA TRP A 191 -16.95 -20.16 -4.59
C TRP A 191 -16.11 -19.54 -3.46
N LEU A 192 -16.32 -20.02 -2.24
CA LEU A 192 -15.55 -19.64 -1.06
C LEU A 192 -14.60 -20.78 -0.64
N GLY A 193 -13.33 -20.44 -0.46
CA GLY A 193 -12.34 -21.32 0.16
C GLY A 193 -11.83 -20.73 1.46
N VAL A 194 -11.76 -21.53 2.52
CA VAL A 194 -11.14 -21.15 3.80
C VAL A 194 -10.20 -22.26 4.26
N LYS A 195 -8.92 -21.92 4.46
CA LYS A 195 -7.88 -22.87 4.85
C LYS A 195 -6.93 -22.31 5.91
N SER A 196 -6.56 -23.16 6.86
CA SER A 196 -5.53 -22.85 7.85
C SER A 196 -4.12 -22.86 7.25
N SER A 197 -3.90 -23.59 6.16
CA SER A 197 -2.62 -23.66 5.47
C SER A 197 -2.78 -23.90 3.96
N GLY A 198 -1.75 -23.54 3.19
CA GLY A 198 -1.75 -23.65 1.73
C GLY A 198 -2.51 -22.53 1.02
N ASP A 199 -2.76 -22.71 -0.28
CA ASP A 199 -3.49 -21.73 -1.09
C ASP A 199 -5.02 -21.90 -0.92
N PRO A 200 -5.73 -20.93 -0.32
CA PRO A 200 -7.19 -21.00 -0.15
C PRO A 200 -7.95 -20.90 -1.48
N CYS A 201 -7.31 -20.46 -2.57
CA CYS A 201 -7.97 -20.31 -3.87
C CYS A 201 -7.98 -21.58 -4.71
N LYS A 202 -7.15 -22.59 -4.39
CA LYS A 202 -6.94 -23.74 -5.26
C LYS A 202 -8.23 -24.52 -5.54
N GLU A 203 -8.97 -24.89 -4.50
CA GLU A 203 -10.23 -25.63 -4.61
C GLU A 203 -11.34 -24.78 -5.25
N PRO A 204 -11.60 -23.53 -4.78
CA PRO A 204 -12.56 -22.64 -5.44
C PRO A 204 -12.30 -22.42 -6.93
N LEU A 205 -11.04 -22.23 -7.35
CA LEU A 205 -10.69 -22.07 -8.76
C LEU A 205 -10.96 -23.35 -9.57
N GLN A 206 -10.63 -24.52 -9.03
CA GLN A 206 -10.91 -25.80 -9.68
C GLN A 206 -12.41 -26.05 -9.83
N GLN A 207 -13.19 -25.75 -8.80
CA GLN A 207 -14.65 -25.85 -8.83
C GLN A 207 -15.26 -24.89 -9.85
N CYS A 208 -14.77 -23.65 -9.86
CA CYS A 208 -15.16 -22.65 -10.85
C CYS A 208 -14.89 -23.12 -12.27
N GLN A 209 -13.69 -23.63 -12.55
CA GLN A 209 -13.33 -24.10 -13.90
C GLN A 209 -14.16 -25.32 -14.32
N ALA A 210 -14.56 -26.17 -13.37
CA ALA A 210 -15.37 -27.35 -13.64
C ALA A 210 -16.84 -27.03 -13.91
N THR A 211 -17.40 -25.96 -13.32
CA THR A 211 -18.85 -25.71 -13.30
C THR A 211 -19.29 -24.32 -13.77
N GLY A 212 -18.43 -23.31 -13.61
CA GLY A 212 -18.70 -21.90 -13.87
C GLY A 212 -18.29 -21.39 -15.25
N GLY A 213 -17.47 -22.13 -15.99
CA GLY A 213 -16.99 -21.77 -17.33
C GLY A 213 -15.48 -21.51 -17.41
N ILE A 214 -15.04 -20.86 -18.50
CA ILE A 214 -13.61 -20.69 -18.85
C ILE A 214 -12.94 -19.56 -18.05
N ASN A 215 -13.73 -18.55 -17.63
CA ASN A 215 -13.22 -17.35 -17.00
C ASN A 215 -13.53 -17.36 -15.50
N CYS A 216 -12.50 -17.68 -14.70
CA CYS A 216 -12.55 -17.77 -13.26
C CYS A 216 -11.48 -16.87 -12.65
N ALA A 217 -11.88 -15.98 -11.75
CA ALA A 217 -10.98 -15.03 -11.10
C ALA A 217 -11.14 -15.07 -9.58
N ALA A 218 -10.01 -15.09 -8.87
CA ALA A 218 -9.99 -14.86 -7.43
C ALA A 218 -10.18 -13.35 -7.18
N VAL A 219 -11.30 -12.98 -6.59
CA VAL A 219 -11.68 -11.56 -6.35
C VAL A 219 -11.28 -11.09 -4.96
N THR A 220 -11.29 -12.00 -3.97
CA THR A 220 -10.70 -11.71 -2.65
C THR A 220 -9.73 -12.80 -2.26
N VAL A 221 -8.59 -12.40 -1.69
CA VAL A 221 -7.57 -13.27 -1.13
C VAL A 221 -6.99 -12.58 0.09
N ASP A 222 -7.27 -13.11 1.27
CA ASP A 222 -6.81 -12.47 2.50
C ASP A 222 -6.74 -13.48 3.65
N ASN A 223 -6.48 -13.00 4.86
CA ASN A 223 -6.43 -13.79 6.07
C ASN A 223 -7.00 -13.04 7.29
N TRP A 224 -7.25 -13.77 8.37
CA TRP A 224 -7.53 -13.23 9.69
C TRP A 224 -6.81 -14.03 10.78
N GLY A 225 -6.58 -13.40 11.93
CA GLY A 225 -5.95 -14.05 13.08
C GLY A 225 -6.96 -14.89 13.85
N ILE A 226 -6.66 -16.16 14.15
CA ILE A 226 -7.59 -17.03 14.91
C ILE A 226 -7.79 -16.57 16.36
N SER A 227 -6.86 -15.76 16.89
CA SER A 227 -6.90 -15.18 18.23
C SER A 227 -7.62 -13.83 18.29
N GLU A 228 -8.07 -13.29 17.17
CA GLU A 228 -8.79 -12.00 17.14
C GLU A 228 -10.20 -12.21 17.66
N GLU A 229 -10.60 -11.50 18.72
CA GLU A 229 -11.91 -11.71 19.35
C GLU A 229 -13.03 -10.97 18.60
N ASN A 230 -12.69 -9.85 17.97
CA ASN A 230 -13.64 -8.93 17.34
C ASN A 230 -13.34 -8.78 15.85
N LEU A 231 -13.92 -9.67 15.05
CA LEU A 231 -13.90 -9.59 13.60
C LEU A 231 -15.33 -9.37 13.07
N THR A 232 -15.41 -8.67 11.94
CA THR A 232 -16.64 -8.51 11.16
C THR A 232 -16.41 -9.14 9.78
N ALA A 233 -17.19 -10.17 9.46
CA ALA A 233 -17.29 -10.69 8.11
C ALA A 233 -18.38 -9.94 7.36
N VAL A 234 -18.08 -9.54 6.13
CA VAL A 234 -18.97 -8.87 5.19
C VAL A 234 -18.94 -9.66 3.90
N MET A 235 -20.09 -10.18 3.50
CA MET A 235 -20.32 -10.74 2.17
C MET A 235 -20.99 -9.66 1.33
N ALA A 236 -20.24 -9.02 0.45
CA ALA A 236 -20.77 -8.01 -0.46
C ALA A 236 -21.06 -8.66 -1.81
N CYS A 237 -22.31 -8.61 -2.25
CA CYS A 237 -22.79 -9.25 -3.48
C CYS A 237 -23.17 -8.21 -4.54
N ALA A 238 -23.51 -8.67 -5.75
CA ALA A 238 -24.15 -7.80 -6.73
C ALA A 238 -25.48 -7.23 -6.21
N ASP A 239 -26.01 -6.24 -6.93
CA ASP A 239 -27.31 -5.60 -6.64
C ASP A 239 -27.41 -4.94 -5.25
N ASN A 240 -26.28 -4.53 -4.67
CA ASN A 240 -26.16 -3.89 -3.36
C ASN A 240 -26.68 -4.77 -2.18
N GLN A 241 -26.68 -6.09 -2.35
CA GLN A 241 -26.95 -7.00 -1.23
C GLN A 241 -25.69 -7.18 -0.39
N GLU A 242 -25.83 -7.04 0.94
CA GLU A 242 -24.74 -7.28 1.87
C GLU A 242 -25.21 -8.12 3.06
N PHE A 243 -24.40 -9.13 3.41
CA PHE A 243 -24.60 -9.97 4.58
C PHE A 243 -23.45 -9.73 5.56
N LYS A 244 -23.76 -9.48 6.83
CA LYS A 244 -22.76 -9.09 7.83
C LYS A 244 -22.94 -9.90 9.09
N ALA A 245 -21.84 -10.43 9.62
CA ALA A 245 -21.83 -11.08 10.92
C ALA A 245 -20.52 -10.81 11.66
N LYS A 246 -20.62 -10.71 12.98
CA LYS A 246 -19.47 -10.59 13.87
C LYS A 246 -19.12 -11.93 14.49
N GLY A 247 -17.85 -12.14 14.79
CA GLY A 247 -17.42 -13.33 15.52
C GLY A 247 -15.94 -13.32 15.86
N ALA A 248 -15.54 -14.24 16.74
CA ALA A 248 -14.14 -14.48 17.02
C ALA A 248 -13.46 -15.21 15.85
N GLY A 249 -12.16 -14.96 15.65
CA GLY A 249 -11.34 -15.56 14.61
C GLY A 249 -11.32 -17.08 14.62
N SER A 250 -11.49 -17.70 15.79
CA SER A 250 -11.61 -19.16 15.93
C SER A 250 -12.90 -19.72 15.32
N LYS A 251 -13.97 -18.92 15.26
CA LYS A 251 -15.29 -19.28 14.70
C LYS A 251 -15.56 -18.65 13.33
N MET A 252 -14.69 -17.76 12.87
CA MET A 252 -14.92 -16.96 11.66
C MET A 252 -15.05 -17.80 10.38
N LYS A 253 -14.49 -19.02 10.36
CA LYS A 253 -14.74 -19.97 9.26
C LYS A 253 -16.22 -20.34 9.18
N GLU A 254 -16.84 -20.69 10.31
CA GLU A 254 -18.26 -21.06 10.39
C GLU A 254 -19.12 -19.85 10.01
N VAL A 255 -18.79 -18.67 10.55
CA VAL A 255 -19.47 -17.40 10.21
C VAL A 255 -19.43 -17.13 8.71
N ALA A 256 -18.26 -17.25 8.08
CA ALA A 256 -18.08 -17.03 6.65
C ALA A 256 -18.88 -18.03 5.80
N THR A 257 -18.90 -19.31 6.19
CA THR A 257 -19.71 -20.34 5.51
C THR A 257 -21.21 -20.05 5.64
N THR A 258 -21.69 -19.68 6.83
CA THR A 258 -23.10 -19.33 7.04
C THR A 258 -23.51 -18.12 6.19
N LEU A 259 -22.71 -17.05 6.17
CA LEU A 259 -23.00 -15.90 5.31
C LEU A 259 -23.03 -16.27 3.82
N TRP A 260 -22.17 -17.20 3.40
CA TRP A 260 -22.15 -17.70 2.02
C TRP A 260 -23.45 -18.46 1.68
N GLU A 261 -23.84 -19.42 2.52
CA GLU A 261 -25.08 -20.18 2.36
C GLU A 261 -26.33 -19.28 2.40
N GLU A 262 -26.36 -18.29 3.30
CA GLU A 262 -27.43 -17.29 3.35
C GLU A 262 -27.53 -16.48 2.06
N SER A 263 -26.37 -16.07 1.51
CA SER A 263 -26.33 -15.33 0.25
C SER A 263 -26.85 -16.16 -0.93
N GLU A 264 -26.46 -17.45 -1.02
CA GLU A 264 -26.96 -18.37 -2.04
C GLU A 264 -28.47 -18.63 -1.90
N ALA A 265 -28.95 -18.81 -0.67
CA ALA A 265 -30.37 -19.04 -0.39
C ALA A 265 -31.26 -17.84 -0.78
N GLN A 266 -30.71 -16.62 -0.72
CA GLN A 266 -31.40 -15.40 -1.16
C GLN A 266 -31.22 -15.11 -2.66
N GLY A 267 -30.56 -16.01 -3.39
CA GLY A 267 -30.30 -15.85 -4.83
C GLY A 267 -29.33 -14.71 -5.13
N ALA A 268 -28.50 -14.32 -4.15
CA ALA A 268 -27.46 -13.33 -4.37
C ALA A 268 -26.45 -13.88 -5.38
N THR A 269 -26.05 -13.04 -6.32
CA THR A 269 -25.03 -13.37 -7.32
C THR A 269 -23.77 -12.53 -7.06
N PHE A 270 -22.60 -13.01 -7.47
CA PHE A 270 -21.33 -12.29 -7.36
C PHE A 270 -20.93 -11.84 -5.95
N CYS A 271 -20.92 -12.75 -4.99
CA CYS A 271 -20.53 -12.44 -3.61
C CYS A 271 -19.01 -12.49 -3.36
N ALA A 272 -18.49 -11.47 -2.69
CA ALA A 272 -17.11 -11.37 -2.25
C ALA A 272 -17.04 -11.26 -0.72
N LEU A 273 -16.29 -12.16 -0.09
CA LEU A 273 -16.06 -12.15 1.34
C LEU A 273 -14.94 -11.16 1.69
N ARG A 274 -15.17 -10.40 2.75
CA ARG A 274 -14.19 -9.55 3.41
C ARG A 274 -14.28 -9.79 4.92
N VAL A 275 -13.14 -9.95 5.58
CA VAL A 275 -13.06 -10.06 7.05
C VAL A 275 -12.24 -8.89 7.57
N VAL A 276 -12.82 -8.05 8.41
CA VAL A 276 -12.20 -6.84 8.95
C VAL A 276 -12.10 -6.96 10.46
N GLY A 277 -10.89 -6.83 11.01
CA GLY A 277 -10.67 -6.78 12.46
C GLY A 277 -10.93 -5.41 13.06
N ALA A 278 -11.09 -5.35 14.37
CA ALA A 278 -11.28 -4.10 15.11
C ALA A 278 -10.16 -3.05 14.91
N LYS A 279 -8.96 -3.49 14.48
CA LYS A 279 -7.81 -2.62 14.20
C LYS A 279 -7.56 -2.39 12.70
N ASP A 280 -8.42 -2.93 11.84
CA ASP A 280 -8.25 -2.87 10.41
C ASP A 280 -9.01 -1.68 9.82
N VAL A 281 -8.31 -0.93 8.98
CA VAL A 281 -8.92 0.01 8.03
C VAL A 281 -8.52 -0.40 6.63
N ILE A 282 -9.47 -0.43 5.70
CA ILE A 282 -9.20 -0.76 4.31
C ILE A 282 -9.44 0.48 3.46
N ALA A 283 -8.40 0.93 2.75
CA ALA A 283 -8.46 2.04 1.81
C ALA A 283 -8.61 1.50 0.39
N SER A 284 -9.73 1.80 -0.27
CA SER A 284 -9.95 1.45 -1.70
C SER A 284 -10.17 2.72 -2.49
N PRO A 285 -9.53 2.93 -3.65
CA PRO A 285 -9.77 4.12 -4.44
C PRO A 285 -11.18 4.11 -5.07
N LEU A 286 -11.75 5.28 -5.35
CA LEU A 286 -12.99 5.40 -6.10
C LEU A 286 -12.73 5.38 -7.62
N PRO A 287 -13.65 4.85 -8.44
CA PRO A 287 -13.52 4.91 -9.90
C PRO A 287 -13.70 6.36 -10.39
N SER A 288 -12.61 7.13 -10.46
CA SER A 288 -12.62 8.48 -11.05
C SER A 288 -11.92 8.54 -12.42
N GLY A 289 -11.01 7.61 -12.70
CA GLY A 289 -10.09 7.72 -13.84
C GLY A 289 -8.97 8.73 -13.60
N GLU A 290 -8.86 9.25 -12.38
CA GLU A 290 -7.77 10.11 -11.91
C GLU A 290 -6.87 9.31 -10.96
N GLU A 291 -5.62 9.76 -10.86
CA GLU A 291 -4.70 9.27 -9.84
C GLU A 291 -5.27 9.48 -8.42
N THR A 292 -5.10 8.48 -7.57
CA THR A 292 -5.43 8.56 -6.15
C THR A 292 -4.18 8.27 -5.33
N VAL A 293 -3.72 9.25 -4.56
CA VAL A 293 -2.61 9.14 -3.62
C VAL A 293 -3.14 9.34 -2.21
N VAL A 294 -2.88 8.37 -1.34
CA VAL A 294 -3.19 8.46 0.09
C VAL A 294 -1.95 8.21 0.92
N GLU A 295 -1.86 8.93 2.04
CA GLU A 295 -0.85 8.71 3.06
C GLU A 295 -1.52 8.29 4.35
N VAL A 296 -1.05 7.18 4.91
CA VAL A 296 -1.52 6.65 6.18
C VAL A 296 -0.48 6.97 7.24
N ARG A 297 -0.87 7.66 8.31
CA ARG A 297 -0.02 8.03 9.45
C ARG A 297 -0.60 7.49 10.76
N ASN A 298 0.19 7.55 11.83
CA ASN A 298 -0.23 7.24 13.22
C ASN A 298 -0.82 5.82 13.37
N THR A 299 -0.25 4.84 12.66
CA THR A 299 -0.84 3.48 12.64
C THR A 299 -0.70 2.75 13.98
N ASP A 300 0.02 3.27 14.96
CA ASP A 300 0.24 2.63 16.26
C ASP A 300 -0.94 2.79 17.24
N VAL A 301 -1.82 3.78 17.01
CA VAL A 301 -2.98 4.03 17.89
C VAL A 301 -4.24 4.31 17.07
N CYS A 302 -4.17 5.31 16.20
CA CYS A 302 -5.31 5.77 15.41
C CYS A 302 -4.88 5.97 13.96
N PRO A 303 -4.90 4.91 13.13
CA PRO A 303 -4.56 5.04 11.72
C PRO A 303 -5.36 6.19 11.10
N THR A 304 -4.62 7.17 10.58
CA THR A 304 -5.17 8.36 9.95
C THR A 304 -4.82 8.34 8.48
N ILE A 305 -5.82 8.29 7.61
CA ILE A 305 -5.66 8.22 6.16
C ILE A 305 -5.89 9.61 5.58
N TYR A 306 -4.82 10.25 5.11
CA TYR A 306 -4.83 11.53 4.41
C TYR A 306 -4.99 11.28 2.91
N VAL A 307 -5.99 11.88 2.28
CA VAL A 307 -6.20 11.77 0.83
C VAL A 307 -5.60 13.01 0.16
N ASP A 308 -4.48 12.83 -0.53
CA ASP A 308 -3.76 13.93 -1.17
C ASP A 308 -4.23 14.21 -2.60
N SER A 309 -4.58 13.16 -3.35
CA SER A 309 -5.22 13.24 -4.65
C SER A 309 -6.33 12.19 -4.80
N GLY A 310 -7.30 12.46 -5.68
CA GLY A 310 -8.42 11.57 -5.94
C GLY A 310 -9.40 11.44 -4.77
N ALA A 311 -9.96 10.24 -4.61
CA ALA A 311 -10.86 9.90 -3.53
C ALA A 311 -10.85 8.40 -3.25
N ILE A 312 -11.12 8.03 -2.00
CA ILE A 312 -11.20 6.64 -1.55
C ILE A 312 -12.54 6.34 -0.88
N THR A 313 -12.81 5.05 -0.72
CA THR A 313 -13.69 4.50 0.30
C THR A 313 -12.82 3.92 1.41
N ALA A 314 -12.95 4.46 2.63
CA ALA A 314 -12.34 3.90 3.84
C ALA A 314 -13.35 2.98 4.54
N ARG A 315 -12.97 1.73 4.81
CA ARG A 315 -13.83 0.75 5.51
C ARG A 315 -13.20 0.30 6.80
N SER A 316 -14.00 0.11 7.84
CA SER A 316 -13.55 -0.35 9.15
C SER A 316 -14.52 -1.38 9.73
N ALA A 317 -14.20 -1.95 10.89
CA ALA A 317 -15.16 -2.78 11.62
C ALA A 317 -16.37 -1.98 12.14
N LYS A 318 -16.25 -0.65 12.26
CA LYS A 318 -17.33 0.27 12.69
C LYS A 318 -18.21 0.69 11.51
N ILE A 319 -17.60 0.92 10.35
CA ILE A 319 -18.27 1.34 9.10
C ILE A 319 -17.91 0.33 7.99
N PRO A 320 -18.51 -0.87 8.00
CA PRO A 320 -18.16 -1.95 7.08
C PRO A 320 -18.52 -1.68 5.61
N GLU A 321 -19.58 -0.91 5.36
CA GLU A 321 -19.97 -0.41 4.03
C GLU A 321 -18.93 0.57 3.45
N GLY A 322 -18.28 1.31 4.35
CA GLY A 322 -17.29 2.32 4.06
C GLY A 322 -17.83 3.74 3.93
N ILE A 323 -16.92 4.69 4.09
CA ILE A 323 -17.17 6.12 3.94
C ILE A 323 -16.28 6.70 2.84
N SER A 324 -16.84 7.63 2.05
CA SER A 324 -16.06 8.33 1.02
C SER A 324 -15.19 9.40 1.67
N VAL A 325 -13.91 9.43 1.30
CA VAL A 325 -12.91 10.41 1.75
C VAL A 325 -12.21 10.97 0.51
N LYS A 326 -12.18 12.29 0.36
CA LYS A 326 -11.73 12.97 -0.87
C LYS A 326 -10.46 13.78 -0.61
N LYS A 327 -9.83 14.26 -1.68
CA LYS A 327 -8.69 15.18 -1.62
C LYS A 327 -8.88 16.28 -0.56
N GLY A 328 -7.88 16.44 0.31
CA GLY A 328 -7.89 17.43 1.39
C GLY A 328 -8.67 17.00 2.63
N GLU A 329 -9.21 15.78 2.64
CA GLU A 329 -9.83 15.15 3.81
C GLU A 329 -8.94 14.04 4.36
N LYS A 330 -8.96 13.89 5.69
CA LYS A 330 -8.35 12.78 6.40
C LYS A 330 -9.39 12.01 7.19
N TYR A 331 -9.29 10.69 7.16
CA TYR A 331 -10.11 9.78 7.93
C TYR A 331 -9.33 9.25 9.13
N ILE A 332 -9.85 9.48 10.34
CA ILE A 332 -9.23 9.07 11.59
C ILE A 332 -10.03 7.91 12.16
N TYR A 333 -9.38 6.76 12.27
CA TYR A 333 -9.94 5.57 12.88
C TYR A 333 -9.20 5.23 14.17
N CYS A 334 -9.90 5.21 15.30
CA CYS A 334 -9.36 4.79 16.60
C CYS A 334 -10.14 3.57 17.07
N GLU A 335 -9.47 2.57 17.64
CA GLU A 335 -10.16 1.40 18.22
C GLU A 335 -10.94 1.78 19.49
N GLU A 336 -10.31 2.52 20.40
CA GLU A 336 -10.88 3.00 21.68
C GLU A 336 -12.06 3.99 21.45
N ASP A 337 -13.01 4.03 22.40
CA ASP A 337 -14.33 4.70 22.39
C ASP A 337 -14.40 6.09 21.74
N GLY A 338 -14.34 6.13 20.42
CA GLY A 338 -14.50 7.30 19.58
C GLY A 338 -15.16 6.92 18.26
N GLU A 339 -16.03 7.80 17.76
CA GLU A 339 -16.54 7.69 16.40
C GLU A 339 -15.42 7.91 15.38
N ASP A 340 -15.56 7.28 14.23
CA ASP A 340 -14.70 7.52 13.08
C ASP A 340 -14.91 8.98 12.63
N LYS A 341 -13.81 9.70 12.38
CA LYS A 341 -13.87 11.14 12.05
C LYS A 341 -13.34 11.42 10.67
N ILE A 342 -13.99 12.36 9.99
CA ILE A 342 -13.45 13.02 8.80
C ILE A 342 -13.13 14.46 9.17
N GLU A 343 -11.90 14.86 8.88
CA GLU A 343 -11.40 16.22 9.09
C GLU A 343 -10.74 16.72 7.81
N THR A 344 -10.64 18.03 7.64
CA THR A 344 -9.90 18.63 6.53
C THR A 344 -8.43 18.85 6.89
N PHE A 345 -7.54 18.85 5.90
CA PHE A 345 -6.14 19.22 6.04
C PHE A 345 -5.65 20.02 4.82
N ASP A 346 -4.57 20.78 5.00
CA ASP A 346 -3.94 21.53 3.91
C ASP A 346 -3.04 20.61 3.08
N THR A 347 -3.42 20.36 1.82
CA THR A 347 -2.66 19.53 0.88
C THR A 347 -1.34 20.17 0.46
N ASN A 348 -1.14 21.48 0.69
CA ASN A 348 0.14 22.14 0.40
C ASN A 348 1.21 21.82 1.46
N ASN A 349 0.81 21.29 2.61
CA ASN A 349 1.72 20.90 3.68
C ASN A 349 2.09 19.42 3.57
N GLU A 350 2.88 19.08 2.55
CA GLU A 350 3.30 17.70 2.29
C GLU A 350 4.23 17.17 3.39
N SER A 351 4.00 15.94 3.83
CA SER A 351 4.98 15.26 4.68
C SER A 351 6.28 14.99 3.93
N ILE A 352 7.35 14.75 4.69
CA ILE A 352 8.63 14.36 4.10
C ILE A 352 8.50 13.03 3.34
N GLU A 353 7.64 12.13 3.79
CA GLU A 353 7.35 10.88 3.13
C GLU A 353 6.72 11.11 1.74
N LEU A 354 5.75 12.03 1.65
CA LEU A 354 5.09 12.37 0.39
C LEU A 354 6.02 13.13 -0.57
N GLN A 355 6.85 14.03 -0.03
CA GLN A 355 7.88 14.71 -0.81
C GLN A 355 8.89 13.72 -1.41
N VAL A 356 9.31 12.71 -0.64
CA VAL A 356 10.18 11.62 -1.12
C VAL A 356 9.51 10.79 -2.19
N PHE A 357 8.23 10.44 -2.00
CA PHE A 357 7.45 9.66 -2.97
C PHE A 357 7.38 10.37 -4.34
N ARG A 358 7.06 11.66 -4.34
CA ARG A 358 6.89 12.48 -5.55
C ARG A 358 8.19 13.03 -6.15
N ALA A 359 9.33 12.76 -5.53
CA ALA A 359 10.59 13.35 -5.96
C ALA A 359 10.94 13.01 -7.41
N SER A 360 10.76 11.75 -7.80
CA SER A 360 11.03 11.27 -9.17
C SER A 360 10.15 11.96 -10.21
N GLU A 361 8.85 12.10 -9.93
CA GLU A 361 7.89 12.80 -10.80
C GLU A 361 8.23 14.28 -10.99
N ARG A 362 8.80 14.90 -9.96
CA ARG A 362 9.27 16.29 -9.99
C ARG A 362 10.64 16.46 -10.66
N GLY A 363 11.27 15.37 -11.09
CA GLY A 363 12.63 15.37 -11.65
C GLY A 363 13.72 15.64 -10.61
N TYR A 364 13.42 15.47 -9.32
CA TYR A 364 14.38 15.64 -8.24
C TYR A 364 15.25 14.39 -8.10
N GLN A 365 16.52 14.60 -7.79
CA GLN A 365 17.41 13.50 -7.41
C GLN A 365 17.21 13.14 -5.94
N ILE A 366 17.53 11.90 -5.56
CA ILE A 366 17.49 11.46 -4.16
C ILE A 366 18.92 11.46 -3.60
N CYS A 367 19.09 11.88 -2.34
CA CYS A 367 20.35 11.77 -1.61
C CYS A 367 20.88 10.31 -1.46
N ASP A 368 22.10 10.15 -0.95
CA ASP A 368 22.83 8.86 -0.81
C ASP A 368 23.20 8.15 -2.13
N ARG A 369 23.18 8.88 -3.25
CA ARG A 369 23.70 8.43 -4.56
C ARG A 369 24.74 9.44 -5.06
N GLU A 370 25.67 9.00 -5.89
CA GLU A 370 26.47 9.95 -6.67
C GLU A 370 25.48 10.77 -7.50
N GLN A 371 25.50 12.08 -7.31
CA GLN A 371 24.50 12.96 -7.90
C GLN A 371 24.91 13.30 -9.32
N ALA A 372 26.15 13.72 -9.49
CA ALA A 372 26.66 14.24 -10.74
C ALA A 372 28.19 14.18 -10.80
N SER A 373 28.67 14.06 -12.03
CA SER A 373 30.01 14.41 -12.46
C SER A 373 29.90 15.26 -13.73
N GLY A 374 30.78 16.24 -13.89
CA GLY A 374 30.70 17.18 -15.01
C GLY A 374 31.94 18.05 -15.12
N GLY A 375 31.88 19.07 -15.99
CA GLY A 375 32.97 19.98 -16.26
C GLY A 375 32.54 21.45 -16.26
N GLN A 376 32.96 22.22 -17.27
CA GLN A 376 32.85 23.68 -17.29
C GLN A 376 31.41 24.20 -17.25
N GLU A 377 30.45 23.42 -17.72
CA GLU A 377 29.03 23.75 -17.71
C GLU A 377 28.47 23.89 -16.28
N GLY A 378 29.14 23.26 -15.31
CA GLY A 378 28.66 23.18 -13.94
C GLY A 378 27.40 22.32 -13.82
N ASP A 379 26.70 22.47 -12.71
CA ASP A 379 25.47 21.72 -12.44
C ASP A 379 24.54 22.50 -11.55
N ARG A 380 23.24 22.28 -11.73
CA ARG A 380 22.20 22.85 -10.89
C ARG A 380 21.06 21.88 -10.79
N ARG A 381 20.83 21.33 -9.61
CA ARG A 381 19.73 20.37 -9.38
C ARG A 381 19.13 20.47 -8.00
N THR A 382 17.87 20.07 -7.92
CA THR A 382 17.17 19.88 -6.66
C THR A 382 17.32 18.43 -6.22
N ILE A 383 17.75 18.26 -4.97
CA ILE A 383 17.92 16.96 -4.31
C ILE A 383 16.92 16.85 -3.17
N GLN A 384 16.14 15.78 -3.18
CA GLN A 384 15.21 15.41 -2.13
C GLN A 384 15.94 14.64 -1.02
N LEU A 385 15.83 15.17 0.19
CA LEU A 385 16.26 14.58 1.45
C LEU A 385 15.16 13.69 2.06
N THR A 386 15.55 12.87 3.01
CA THR A 386 14.66 12.01 3.81
C THR A 386 14.21 12.65 5.14
N LYS A 387 14.69 13.87 5.44
CA LYS A 387 14.36 14.66 6.64
C LYS A 387 14.31 16.14 6.31
N THR A 388 13.56 16.90 7.11
CA THR A 388 13.48 18.38 7.05
C THR A 388 14.40 19.07 8.06
N GLN A 389 15.12 18.31 8.87
CA GLN A 389 16.11 18.82 9.82
C GLN A 389 17.18 17.78 10.12
N GLY A 390 18.33 18.24 10.59
CA GLY A 390 19.45 17.38 10.99
C GLY A 390 20.79 17.97 10.58
N LYS A 391 21.73 17.10 10.23
CA LYS A 391 22.99 17.48 9.59
C LYS A 391 22.96 17.06 8.14
N LEU A 392 23.14 18.03 7.26
CA LEU A 392 23.39 17.79 5.86
C LEU A 392 24.87 17.48 5.69
N ARG A 393 25.22 16.43 4.94
CA ARG A 393 26.61 16.08 4.65
C ARG A 393 26.80 15.99 3.14
N ILE A 394 27.80 16.66 2.62
CA ILE A 394 28.19 16.61 1.21
C ILE A 394 29.67 16.28 1.09
N SER A 395 30.01 15.32 0.25
CA SER A 395 31.39 15.08 -0.18
C SER A 395 31.54 15.56 -1.62
N TYR A 396 32.66 16.19 -1.93
CA TYR A 396 33.00 16.59 -3.29
C TYR A 396 34.45 16.25 -3.61
N ASP A 397 34.74 16.14 -4.90
CA ASP A 397 36.08 16.12 -5.48
C ASP A 397 36.10 17.08 -6.67
N MET A 398 36.78 18.23 -6.53
CA MET A 398 36.95 19.21 -7.62
C MET A 398 38.26 18.98 -8.40
N LEU A 399 38.93 17.83 -8.18
CA LEU A 399 40.21 17.49 -8.81
C LEU A 399 41.23 18.64 -8.73
N ASP A 400 41.98 18.89 -9.79
CA ASP A 400 43.07 19.88 -9.78
C ASP A 400 42.58 21.30 -10.10
N VAL A 401 41.47 21.43 -10.83
CA VAL A 401 40.95 22.73 -11.30
C VAL A 401 39.93 23.26 -10.29
N PRO A 402 40.10 24.48 -9.74
CA PRO A 402 39.18 24.99 -8.73
C PRO A 402 37.78 25.16 -9.29
N ASP A 403 36.77 24.60 -8.63
CA ASP A 403 35.33 24.73 -8.90
C ASP A 403 34.59 25.21 -7.65
N ARG A 404 33.39 25.78 -7.81
CA ARG A 404 32.59 26.28 -6.68
C ARG A 404 31.36 25.43 -6.43
N LEU A 405 31.20 24.96 -5.20
CA LEU A 405 30.01 24.25 -4.72
C LEU A 405 29.17 25.15 -3.81
N GLN A 406 27.89 25.26 -4.11
CA GLN A 406 26.90 25.91 -3.26
C GLN A 406 25.77 24.94 -2.92
N VAL A 407 25.30 25.03 -1.69
CA VAL A 407 24.14 24.26 -1.22
C VAL A 407 23.13 25.23 -0.64
N VAL A 408 21.98 25.34 -1.29
CA VAL A 408 20.92 26.30 -0.95
C VAL A 408 19.71 25.54 -0.39
N TYR A 409 19.22 25.97 0.76
CA TYR A 409 18.05 25.38 1.42
C TYR A 409 17.05 26.47 1.78
N GLU A 410 15.83 26.36 1.28
CA GLU A 410 14.75 27.36 1.48
C GLU A 410 15.22 28.80 1.19
N GLY A 411 15.98 28.96 0.10
CA GLY A 411 16.52 30.25 -0.34
C GLY A 411 17.74 30.76 0.43
N ARG A 412 18.28 29.99 1.38
CA ARG A 412 19.48 30.35 2.17
C ARG A 412 20.68 29.50 1.76
N ASN A 413 21.83 30.13 1.54
CA ASN A 413 23.09 29.40 1.34
C ASN A 413 23.52 28.75 2.66
N LEU A 414 23.55 27.42 2.69
CA LEU A 414 24.08 26.64 3.81
C LEU A 414 25.58 26.38 3.66
N ILE A 415 26.01 26.14 2.43
CA ILE A 415 27.41 25.91 2.05
C ILE A 415 27.70 26.77 0.84
N ASP A 416 28.87 27.39 0.85
CA ASP A 416 29.49 28.04 -0.30
C ASP A 416 31.01 27.87 -0.14
N THR A 417 31.63 27.13 -1.06
CA THR A 417 33.06 26.82 -0.93
C THR A 417 33.97 27.90 -1.46
N ASP A 418 33.44 28.91 -2.16
CA ASP A 418 34.19 29.62 -3.21
C ASP A 418 34.82 28.62 -4.21
N PHE A 419 35.77 29.05 -5.04
CA PHE A 419 36.48 28.17 -5.97
C PHE A 419 37.57 27.38 -5.24
N VAL A 420 37.43 26.06 -5.17
CA VAL A 420 38.32 25.15 -4.43
C VAL A 420 38.69 23.94 -5.28
N SER A 421 39.90 23.40 -5.07
CA SER A 421 40.37 22.15 -5.67
C SER A 421 40.36 21.00 -4.65
N GLY A 422 40.42 19.77 -5.14
CA GLY A 422 40.61 18.56 -4.36
C GLY A 422 39.35 18.07 -3.65
N ARG A 423 39.57 17.17 -2.68
CA ARG A 423 38.49 16.47 -1.95
C ARG A 423 38.22 17.10 -0.61
N ASN A 424 36.95 17.23 -0.26
CA ASN A 424 36.54 17.54 1.10
C ASN A 424 35.17 16.95 1.42
N THR A 425 34.85 16.89 2.71
CA THR A 425 33.51 16.57 3.20
C THR A 425 33.05 17.64 4.16
N LEU A 426 31.93 18.28 3.82
CA LEU A 426 31.32 19.33 4.62
C LEU A 426 30.09 18.79 5.33
N SER A 427 29.86 19.27 6.55
CA SER A 427 28.65 18.96 7.30
C SER A 427 28.09 20.19 8.00
N VAL A 428 26.83 20.52 7.70
CA VAL A 428 26.16 21.70 8.22
C VAL A 428 24.81 21.34 8.82
N PRO A 429 24.41 21.93 9.96
CA PRO A 429 23.07 21.75 10.48
C PRO A 429 22.06 22.44 9.55
N PHE A 430 20.88 21.84 9.39
CA PHE A 430 19.76 22.44 8.68
C PHE A 430 18.44 22.14 9.40
N LYS A 431 17.45 23.01 9.23
CA LYS A 431 16.09 22.86 9.77
C LYS A 431 15.13 23.75 9.00
N GLY A 432 14.04 23.17 8.50
CA GLY A 432 12.97 23.87 7.80
C GLY A 432 11.74 22.98 7.63
N ASN A 433 10.95 23.29 6.61
CA ASN A 433 9.70 22.60 6.27
C ASN A 433 9.84 21.73 5.01
N SER A 434 10.81 22.06 4.14
CA SER A 434 11.09 21.30 2.93
C SER A 434 12.15 20.22 3.15
N GLY A 435 12.02 19.09 2.47
CA GLY A 435 13.11 18.13 2.30
C GLY A 435 13.98 18.43 1.07
N GLN A 436 13.77 19.55 0.38
CA GLN A 436 14.46 19.86 -0.87
C GLN A 436 15.66 20.77 -0.64
N VAL A 437 16.78 20.43 -1.26
CA VAL A 437 18.01 21.22 -1.28
C VAL A 437 18.40 21.45 -2.72
N GLU A 438 18.80 22.66 -3.07
CA GLU A 438 19.41 22.95 -4.36
C GLU A 438 20.94 22.86 -4.22
N VAL A 439 21.57 22.03 -5.06
CA VAL A 439 23.02 21.99 -5.19
C VAL A 439 23.41 22.62 -6.50
N ILE A 440 24.34 23.56 -6.42
CA ILE A 440 24.86 24.32 -7.56
C ILE A 440 26.37 24.12 -7.61
N VAL A 441 26.86 23.61 -8.72
CA VAL A 441 28.29 23.58 -9.03
C VAL A 441 28.55 24.58 -10.14
N THR A 442 29.49 25.51 -9.92
CA THR A 442 29.96 26.43 -10.95
C THR A 442 31.32 25.97 -11.43
N GLY A 443 31.34 25.44 -12.66
CA GLY A 443 32.56 25.03 -13.36
C GLY A 443 33.49 26.21 -13.63
N ASN A 444 34.81 25.99 -13.57
CA ASN A 444 35.79 26.99 -13.97
C ASN A 444 35.74 27.26 -15.48
N LYS A 445 35.23 28.45 -15.85
CA LYS A 445 35.07 28.83 -17.26
C LYS A 445 36.38 29.10 -17.99
N GLU A 446 37.45 29.34 -17.26
CA GLU A 446 38.76 29.65 -17.85
C GLU A 446 39.56 28.39 -18.21
N ILE A 447 39.21 27.23 -17.63
CA ILE A 447 39.99 25.99 -17.75
C ILE A 447 39.09 24.85 -18.28
N SER A 448 39.33 24.43 -19.53
CA SER A 448 38.49 23.44 -20.23
C SER A 448 38.59 22.01 -19.71
N THR A 449 39.56 21.73 -18.85
CA THR A 449 39.79 20.43 -18.22
C THR A 449 39.21 20.36 -16.81
N THR A 450 38.35 21.31 -16.43
CA THR A 450 37.69 21.25 -15.12
C THR A 450 36.78 20.04 -15.08
N GLU A 451 36.85 19.33 -13.96
CA GLU A 451 36.14 18.10 -13.73
C GLU A 451 35.82 18.02 -12.24
N TRP A 452 34.58 17.67 -11.92
CA TRP A 452 34.13 17.61 -10.54
C TRP A 452 33.14 16.46 -10.35
N ASN A 453 33.03 15.97 -9.11
CA ASN A 453 31.96 15.09 -8.69
C ASN A 453 31.52 15.42 -7.25
N TYR A 454 30.27 15.10 -6.93
CA TYR A 454 29.79 15.23 -5.55
C TYR A 454 28.70 14.21 -5.18
N THR A 455 28.61 13.96 -3.88
CA THR A 455 27.58 13.12 -3.26
C THR A 455 26.96 13.85 -2.08
N LEU A 456 25.65 14.09 -2.14
CA LEU A 456 24.86 14.58 -1.01
C LEU A 456 24.29 13.38 -0.25
N TYR A 457 24.61 13.26 1.05
CA TYR A 457 24.13 12.17 1.89
C TYR A 457 22.80 12.51 2.56
N CYS A 458 21.92 11.53 2.69
CA CYS A 458 20.68 11.69 3.40
C CYS A 458 20.94 11.92 4.90
N PRO A 459 20.17 12.81 5.56
CA PRO A 459 20.32 13.02 6.99
C PRO A 459 19.94 11.75 7.78
N LEU A 460 20.89 11.23 8.57
CA LEU A 460 20.69 10.06 9.45
C LEU A 460 19.74 10.34 10.61
#